data_AF-A0A2S8SAK7-F1
#
_entry.id   AF-A0A2S8SAK7-F1
#
_cell.length_a   1.000
_cell.length_b   1.000
_cell.length_c   1.000
_cell.angle_alpha   90.00
_cell.angle_beta   90.00
_cell.angle_gamma   90.00
#
_symmetry.space_group_name_H-M   'P 1'
#
loop_
_entity.id
_entity.type
_entity.pdbx_description
1 polymer ?
#
loop_
_entity_poly.entity_id
_entity_poly.type
_entity_poly.pdbx_seq_one_letter_code
_entity_poly.pdbx_strand_id
1 'polypeptide(L)' 'MAEIINLRQVRKTRSRAEKRAAGEENAARHGRSKALKALEETRNTREAARLDAHRRDGGAE' A
#
# COMPACT_ATOMS: atom_id res chain seq x y z
N MET A 1 -5.43 -23.49 40.44
CA MET A 1 -5.30 -22.07 40.85
C MET A 1 -5.62 -21.23 39.62
N ALA A 2 -6.60 -20.34 39.70
CA ALA A 2 -7.00 -19.53 38.56
C ALA A 2 -6.09 -18.30 38.47
N GLU A 3 -5.59 -18.01 37.27
CA GLU A 3 -4.79 -16.80 37.02
C GLU A 3 -5.72 -15.58 36.99
N ILE A 4 -5.59 -14.70 37.98
CA ILE A 4 -6.41 -13.50 38.08
C ILE A 4 -5.83 -12.44 37.14
N ILE A 5 -6.40 -12.37 35.93
CA ILE A 5 -5.98 -11.39 34.92
C ILE A 5 -6.87 -10.15 34.90
N ASN A 6 -6.24 -8.99 34.70
CA ASN A 6 -6.96 -7.73 34.56
C ASN A 6 -7.53 -7.57 33.14
N LEU A 7 -8.83 -7.83 32.97
CA LEU A 7 -9.53 -7.71 31.69
C LEU A 7 -9.47 -6.30 31.08
N ARG A 8 -9.39 -5.24 31.89
CA ARG A 8 -9.27 -3.86 31.40
C ARG A 8 -7.94 -3.65 30.67
N GLN A 9 -6.87 -4.19 31.23
CA GLN A 9 -5.54 -4.11 30.63
C GLN A 9 -5.48 -4.89 29.32
N VAL A 10 -6.05 -6.09 29.27
CA VAL A 10 -6.14 -6.91 28.06
C VAL A 10 -6.95 -6.23 26.95
N ARG A 11 -8.08 -5.61 27.27
CA ARG A 11 -8.87 -4.84 26.27
C ARG A 11 -8.08 -3.64 25.74
N LYS A 12 -7.33 -2.96 26.62
CA LYS A 12 -6.49 -1.81 26.24
C LYS A 12 -5.32 -2.22 25.34
N THR A 13 -4.65 -3.34 25.63
CA THR A 13 -3.59 -3.86 24.78
C THR A 13 -4.12 -4.29 23.42
N ARG A 14 -5.27 -4.99 23.38
CA ARG A 14 -5.94 -5.37 22.13
C ARG A 14 -6.29 -4.16 21.27
N SER A 15 -6.94 -3.14 21.84
CA SER A 15 -7.28 -1.91 21.09
C SER A 15 -6.05 -1.18 20.57
N ARG A 16 -4.94 -1.17 21.33
CA ARG A 16 -3.66 -0.59 20.86
C ARG A 16 -3.05 -1.39 19.71
N ALA A 17 -3.12 -2.72 19.76
CA ALA A 17 -2.62 -3.60 18.71
C ALA A 17 -3.43 -3.43 17.41
N GLU A 18 -4.76 -3.41 17.50
CA GLU A 18 -5.65 -3.18 16.35
C GLU A 18 -5.35 -1.83 15.66
N LYS A 19 -5.14 -0.77 16.45
CA LYS A 19 -4.75 0.56 15.90
C LYS A 19 -3.39 0.55 15.21
N ARG A 20 -2.40 -0.19 15.72
CA ARG A 20 -1.09 -0.32 15.05
C ARG A 20 -1.21 -1.10 13.75
N ALA A 21 -1.92 -2.22 13.75
CA ALA A 21 -2.14 -3.03 12.55
C ALA A 21 -2.82 -2.22 11.43
N ALA A 22 -3.85 -1.45 11.76
CA ALA A 22 -4.48 -0.53 10.81
C ALA A 22 -3.52 0.57 10.31
N GLY A 23 -2.66 1.09 11.18
CA GLY A 23 -1.62 2.06 10.82
C GLY A 23 -0.57 1.48 9.88
N GLU A 24 -0.11 0.26 10.13
CA GLU A 24 0.85 -0.48 9.28
C GLU A 24 0.23 -0.81 7.92
N GLU A 25 -1.02 -1.24 7.89
CA GLU A 25 -1.75 -1.50 6.65
C GLU A 25 -1.92 -0.22 5.82
N ASN A 26 -2.28 0.89 6.46
CA ASN A 26 -2.36 2.18 5.79
C ASN A 26 -0.99 2.70 5.35
N ALA A 27 0.07 2.45 6.12
CA ALA A 27 1.44 2.77 5.72
C ALA A 27 1.90 1.90 4.53
N ALA A 28 1.49 0.64 4.45
CA ALA A 28 1.77 -0.19 3.28
C ALA A 28 0.96 0.29 2.05
N ARG A 29 -0.33 0.59 2.23
CA ARG A 29 -1.24 1.05 1.16
C ARG A 29 -0.90 2.45 0.66
N HIS A 30 -0.51 3.36 1.55
CA HIS A 30 -0.36 4.79 1.28
C HIS A 30 1.05 5.33 1.50
N GLY A 31 2.00 4.52 2.00
CA GLY A 31 3.39 4.93 2.26
C GLY A 31 4.24 5.11 1.00
N ARG A 32 3.70 4.85 -0.19
CA ARG A 32 4.27 5.38 -1.42
C ARG A 32 4.15 6.90 -1.41
N SER A 33 5.27 7.58 -1.18
CA SER A 33 5.35 9.04 -1.24
C SER A 33 4.90 9.54 -2.62
N LYS A 34 4.43 10.80 -2.70
CA LYS A 34 4.02 11.40 -3.99
C LYS A 34 5.14 11.32 -5.03
N ALA A 35 6.39 11.44 -4.62
CA ALA A 35 7.56 11.31 -5.49
C ALA A 35 7.71 9.89 -6.06
N LEU A 36 7.49 8.85 -5.26
CA LEU A 36 7.55 7.46 -5.73
C LEU A 36 6.40 7.14 -6.70
N LYS A 37 5.20 7.64 -6.43
CA LYS A 37 4.04 7.48 -7.34
C LYS A 37 4.29 8.16 -8.68
N ALA A 38 4.78 9.40 -8.68
CA ALA A 38 5.09 10.13 -9.91
C ALA A 38 6.20 9.44 -10.74
N LEU A 39 7.20 8.89 -10.05
CA LEU A 39 8.28 8.14 -10.69
C LEU A 39 7.81 6.81 -11.30
N GLU A 40 6.91 6.09 -10.64
CA GLU A 40 6.23 4.92 -11.22
C GLU A 40 5.37 5.29 -12.43
N GLU A 41 4.58 6.35 -12.33
CA GLU A 41 3.72 6.81 -13.42
C GLU A 41 4.54 7.20 -14.65
N THR A 42 5.63 7.94 -14.47
CA THR A 42 6.55 8.34 -15.55
C THR A 42 7.25 7.13 -16.18
N ARG A 43 7.54 6.09 -15.40
CA ARG A 43 8.09 4.83 -15.92
C ARG A 43 7.05 4.09 -16.75
N ASN A 44 5.83 3.98 -16.24
CA ASN A 44 4.74 3.28 -16.94
C ASN A 44 4.39 3.96 -18.27
N THR A 45 4.32 5.30 -18.31
CA THR A 45 4.07 6.03 -19.56
C THR A 45 5.18 5.85 -20.58
N ARG A 46 6.44 5.84 -20.13
CA ARG A 46 7.60 5.58 -20.98
C ARG A 46 7.59 4.16 -21.57
N GLU A 47 7.27 3.17 -20.75
CA GLU A 47 7.16 1.78 -21.21
C GLU A 47 5.99 1.60 -22.17
N ALA A 48 4.82 2.21 -21.90
CA ALA A 48 3.69 2.20 -22.82
C ALA A 48 4.05 2.82 -24.18
N ALA A 49 4.67 4.00 -24.17
CA ALA A 49 5.12 4.66 -25.40
C ALA A 49 6.18 3.86 -26.17
N ARG A 50 7.07 3.15 -25.47
CA ARG A 50 8.04 2.23 -26.10
C ARG A 50 7.33 1.05 -26.77
N LEU A 51 6.38 0.42 -26.09
CA LEU A 51 5.61 -0.69 -26.64
C LEU A 51 4.78 -0.26 -27.85
N ASP A 52 4.19 0.93 -27.79
CA ASP A 52 3.44 1.52 -28.91
C ASP A 52 4.34 1.79 -30.12
N ALA A 53 5.53 2.35 -29.91
CA ALA A 53 6.51 2.60 -30.97
C ALA A 53 7.03 1.30 -31.65
N HIS A 54 6.95 0.16 -30.97
CA HIS A 54 7.35 -1.14 -31.50
C HIS A 54 6.20 -1.93 -32.13
N ARG A 55 4.96 -1.42 -32.07
CA ARG A 55 3.79 -2.06 -32.68
C ARG A 55 3.86 -1.89 -34.20
N ARG A 56 3.83 -2.99 -34.95
CA ARG A 56 4.02 -2.99 -36.42
C ARG A 56 2.74 -2.92 -37.24
N ASP A 57 1.56 -3.00 -36.60
CA ASP A 57 0.28 -2.89 -37.29
C ASP A 57 -0.48 -1.66 -36.76
N GLY A 58 -0.90 -0.81 -37.70
CA GLY A 58 -1.41 0.54 -37.46
C GLY A 58 -2.58 0.61 -36.48
N GLY A 59 -2.33 1.15 -35.29
CA GLY A 59 -3.37 1.69 -34.42
C GLY A 59 -3.84 3.05 -34.92
N ALA A 60 -4.47 3.07 -36.10
CA ALA A 60 -5.34 4.16 -36.51
C ALA A 60 -6.77 3.72 -36.15
N GLU A 61 -7.30 4.30 -35.08
CA GLU A 61 -8.70 4.74 -35.03
C GLU A 61 -8.69 6.27 -34.99
#